data_AF-M9LAM1-F1
#
_entry.id   AF-M9LAM1-F1
#
_cell.length_a   1.000
_cell.length_b   1.000
_cell.length_c   1.000
_cell.angle_alpha   90.00
_cell.angle_beta   90.00
_cell.angle_gamma   90.00
#
_symmetry.space_group_name_H-M   'P 1'
#
loop_
_entity.id
_entity.type
_entity.pdbx_description
1 polymer ?
#
loop_
_entity_poly.entity_id
_entity_poly.type
_entity_poly.pdbx_seq_one_letter_code
_entity_poly.pdbx_strand_id
1 'polypeptide(L)'
;MTVDEYKPFMEGLETRSKKLELFEPEIVNGLRQYPDLSAAQVMDWLKERHKDIEVAESTVRSYVRGLRIEYAIPKMVRIRQYEAVEELPMGRQIQMDFGETKLRHPEGHLVKLWFITFVLSHSRYK
;
A
#
# COMPACT_ATOMS: atom_id res chain seq x y z
N MET A 1 -15.66 -27.59 -26.23
CA MET A 1 -15.54 -26.44 -27.15
C MET A 1 -15.35 -27.00 -28.54
N THR A 2 -16.44 -27.09 -29.29
CA THR A 2 -16.42 -27.50 -30.70
C THR A 2 -15.94 -26.33 -31.58
N VAL A 3 -15.59 -26.61 -32.84
CA VAL A 3 -15.12 -25.57 -33.78
C VAL A 3 -16.18 -24.48 -33.98
N ASP A 4 -17.47 -24.84 -33.95
CA ASP A 4 -18.60 -23.91 -34.08
C ASP A 4 -18.81 -23.05 -32.82
N GLU A 5 -18.41 -23.53 -31.64
CA GLU A 5 -18.44 -22.75 -30.39
C GLU A 5 -17.24 -21.80 -30.25
N TYR A 6 -16.14 -22.05 -30.97
CA TYR A 6 -14.89 -21.30 -30.84
C TYR A 6 -14.96 -19.90 -31.48
N LYS A 7 -15.64 -19.79 -32.63
CA LYS A 7 -15.78 -18.53 -33.38
C LYS A 7 -16.53 -17.44 -32.58
N PRO A 8 -17.74 -17.69 -32.06
CA PRO A 8 -18.44 -16.70 -31.23
C PRO A 8 -17.73 -16.44 -29.89
N PHE A 9 -16.96 -17.40 -29.37
CA PHE A 9 -16.12 -17.18 -28.19
C PHE A 9 -15.00 -16.17 -28.46
N MET A 10 -14.31 -16.26 -29.60
CA MET A 10 -13.26 -15.32 -30.00
C MET A 10 -13.82 -13.92 -30.30
N GLU A 11 -14.95 -13.84 -31.00
CA GLU A 11 -15.65 -12.56 -31.25
C GLU A 11 -16.14 -11.89 -29.94
N GLY A 12 -16.52 -12.71 -28.95
CA GLY A 12 -16.85 -12.26 -27.59
C GLY A 12 -15.65 -11.75 -26.76
N LEU A 13 -14.42 -12.13 -27.11
CA LEU A 13 -13.21 -11.61 -26.47
C LEU A 13 -12.81 -10.24 -27.02
N GLU A 14 -12.99 -10.00 -28.33
CA GLU A 14 -12.67 -8.71 -28.97
C GLU A 14 -13.68 -7.61 -28.62
N THR A 15 -14.92 -7.97 -28.30
CA THR A 15 -16.00 -7.03 -27.93
C THR A 15 -16.05 -6.69 -26.44
N ARG A 16 -15.20 -7.31 -25.60
CA ARG A 16 -15.08 -6.93 -24.20
C ARG A 16 -14.43 -5.55 -24.11
N SER A 17 -15.23 -4.53 -23.83
CA SER A 17 -14.71 -3.24 -23.38
C SER A 17 -13.78 -3.50 -22.20
N LYS A 18 -12.53 -3.01 -22.28
CA LYS A 18 -11.59 -3.24 -21.19
C LYS A 18 -12.11 -2.44 -20.01
N LYS A 19 -12.66 -3.12 -19.00
CA LYS A 19 -13.28 -2.50 -17.81
C LYS A 19 -12.42 -1.40 -17.17
N LEU A 20 -11.10 -1.48 -17.32
CA LEU A 20 -10.13 -0.54 -16.76
C LEU A 20 -9.94 0.75 -17.58
N GLU A 21 -10.29 0.77 -18.87
CA GLU A 21 -10.18 1.97 -19.73
C GLU A 21 -11.01 3.14 -19.19
N LEU A 22 -12.16 2.84 -18.57
CA LEU A 22 -13.01 3.84 -17.91
C LEU A 22 -12.29 4.58 -16.77
N PHE A 23 -11.30 3.93 -16.15
CA PHE A 23 -10.57 4.46 -15.00
C PHE A 23 -9.16 4.93 -15.38
N GLU A 24 -8.79 4.91 -16.67
CA GLU A 24 -7.46 5.28 -17.13
C GLU A 24 -7.01 6.67 -16.65
N PRO A 25 -7.81 7.75 -16.80
CA PRO A 25 -7.38 9.07 -16.39
C PRO A 25 -7.12 9.15 -14.88
N GLU A 26 -7.93 8.42 -14.10
CA GLU A 26 -7.82 8.34 -12.65
C GLU A 26 -6.51 7.63 -12.24
N ILE A 27 -6.25 6.46 -12.85
CA ILE A 27 -5.05 5.66 -12.60
C ILE A 27 -3.79 6.43 -13.01
N VAL A 28 -3.77 7.04 -14.20
CA VAL A 28 -2.62 7.81 -14.71
C VAL A 28 -2.32 9.00 -13.80
N ASN A 29 -3.34 9.75 -13.36
CA ASN A 29 -3.14 10.85 -12.42
C ASN A 29 -2.57 10.36 -11.07
N GLY A 30 -3.09 9.25 -10.54
CA GLY A 30 -2.56 8.65 -9.32
C GLY A 30 -1.10 8.22 -9.45
N LEU A 31 -0.74 7.56 -10.57
CA LEU A 31 0.62 7.12 -10.86
C LEU A 31 1.60 8.29 -11.09
N ARG A 32 1.14 9.42 -11.63
CA ARG A 32 1.96 10.64 -11.76
C ARG A 32 2.21 11.29 -10.41
N GLN A 33 1.19 11.34 -9.55
CA GLN A 33 1.30 11.92 -8.21
C GLN A 33 2.13 11.06 -7.26
N TYR A 34 1.98 9.74 -7.36
CA TYR A 34 2.65 8.75 -6.52
C TYR A 34 3.30 7.66 -7.39
N PRO A 35 4.46 7.92 -8.01
CA PRO A 35 5.11 6.99 -8.95
C PRO A 35 5.55 5.66 -8.33
N ASP A 36 5.57 5.56 -7.00
CA ASP A 36 5.88 4.35 -6.23
C ASP A 36 4.69 3.40 -6.04
N LEU A 37 3.47 3.81 -6.40
CA LEU A 37 2.27 2.97 -6.28
C LEU A 37 2.42 1.63 -7.01
N SER A 38 2.16 0.56 -6.27
CA SER A 38 2.04 -0.80 -6.81
C SER A 38 0.68 -1.02 -7.46
N ALA A 39 0.59 -2.00 -8.36
CA ALA A 39 -0.69 -2.36 -8.98
C ALA A 39 -1.73 -2.87 -7.96
N ALA A 40 -1.27 -3.50 -6.87
CA ALA A 40 -2.15 -3.92 -5.77
C ALA A 40 -2.77 -2.69 -5.08
N GLN A 41 -1.97 -1.67 -4.76
CA GLN A 41 -2.49 -0.42 -4.18
C GLN A 41 -3.43 0.32 -5.15
N VAL A 42 -3.14 0.31 -6.45
CA VAL A 42 -4.06 0.86 -7.46
C VAL A 42 -5.38 0.09 -7.45
N MET A 43 -5.35 -1.25 -7.32
CA MET A 43 -6.56 -2.06 -7.22
C MET A 43 -7.36 -1.76 -5.95
N ASP A 44 -6.71 -1.66 -4.80
CA ASP A 44 -7.37 -1.30 -3.54
C ASP A 44 -8.03 0.07 -3.64
N TRP A 45 -7.34 1.05 -4.23
CA TRP A 45 -7.86 2.38 -4.48
C TRP A 45 -9.08 2.40 -5.41
N LEU A 46 -9.04 1.61 -6.48
CA LEU A 46 -10.18 1.44 -7.38
C LEU A 46 -11.38 0.82 -6.65
N LYS A 47 -11.17 -0.19 -5.81
CA LYS A 47 -12.25 -0.84 -5.02
C LYS A 47 -12.85 0.10 -3.96
N GLU A 48 -12.02 0.93 -3.33
CA GLU A 48 -12.48 1.90 -2.34
C GLU A 48 -13.42 2.95 -2.94
N ARG A 49 -13.13 3.37 -4.18
CA ARG A 49 -13.89 4.42 -4.88
C ARG A 49 -15.05 3.88 -5.71
N HIS A 50 -14.90 2.67 -6.23
CA HIS A 50 -15.84 2.02 -7.14
C HIS A 50 -16.21 0.65 -6.57
N LYS A 51 -17.24 0.62 -5.70
CA LYS A 51 -17.63 -0.57 -4.93
C LYS A 51 -17.98 -1.80 -5.78
N ASP A 52 -18.39 -1.61 -7.02
CA ASP A 52 -18.86 -2.67 -7.92
C ASP A 52 -17.78 -3.09 -8.95
N ILE A 53 -16.53 -2.70 -8.76
CA ILE A 53 -15.46 -2.98 -9.72
C ILE A 53 -15.00 -4.46 -9.63
N GLU A 54 -15.47 -5.28 -10.57
CA GLU A 54 -15.04 -6.68 -10.70
C GLU A 54 -13.92 -6.85 -11.72
N VAL A 55 -12.67 -6.81 -11.24
CA VAL A 55 -11.46 -7.07 -12.02
C VAL A 55 -10.52 -8.01 -11.26
N ALA A 56 -9.80 -8.84 -12.01
CA ALA A 56 -8.74 -9.67 -11.44
C ALA A 56 -7.48 -8.84 -11.20
N GLU A 57 -6.72 -9.19 -10.15
CA GLU A 57 -5.45 -8.51 -9.82
C GLU A 57 -4.43 -8.59 -10.98
N SER A 58 -4.38 -9.71 -11.69
CA SER A 58 -3.52 -9.90 -12.87
C SER A 58 -3.85 -8.92 -14.00
N THR A 59 -5.14 -8.61 -14.19
CA THR A 59 -5.60 -7.62 -15.17
C THR A 59 -5.13 -6.22 -14.78
N VAL A 60 -5.31 -5.82 -13.52
CA VAL A 60 -4.84 -4.51 -13.03
C VAL A 60 -3.33 -4.40 -13.13
N ARG A 61 -2.58 -5.44 -12.74
CA ARG A 61 -1.12 -5.48 -12.87
C ARG A 61 -0.67 -5.27 -14.31
N SER A 62 -1.27 -5.98 -15.25
CA SER A 62 -0.90 -5.89 -16.67
C SER A 62 -1.24 -4.52 -17.24
N TYR A 63 -2.41 -3.98 -16.87
CA TYR A 63 -2.87 -2.66 -17.30
C TYR A 63 -2.01 -1.53 -16.75
N VAL A 64 -1.73 -1.50 -15.45
CA VAL A 64 -0.83 -0.53 -14.81
C VAL A 64 0.58 -0.58 -15.41
N ARG A 65 1.09 -1.79 -15.74
CA ARG A 65 2.36 -1.93 -16.46
C ARG A 65 2.30 -1.28 -17.84
N GLY A 66 1.22 -1.49 -18.59
CA GLY A 66 0.98 -0.85 -19.89
C GLY A 66 0.98 0.67 -19.78
N LEU A 67 0.19 1.22 -18.87
CA LEU A 67 0.10 2.67 -18.63
C LEU A 67 1.45 3.28 -18.25
N ARG A 68 2.25 2.60 -17.43
CA ARG A 68 3.60 3.10 -17.09
C ARG A 68 4.53 3.20 -18.30
N ILE A 69 4.42 2.26 -19.25
CA ILE A 69 5.20 2.29 -20.50
C ILE A 69 4.67 3.40 -21.41
N GLU A 70 3.36 3.41 -21.65
CA GLU A 70 2.68 4.34 -22.56
C GLU A 70 2.87 5.80 -22.15
N TYR A 71 2.71 6.10 -20.86
CA TYR A 71 2.84 7.45 -20.31
C TYR A 71 4.24 7.76 -19.77
N ALA A 72 5.22 6.88 -20.00
CA ALA A 72 6.60 7.00 -19.52
C ALA A 72 6.71 7.33 -18.01
N ILE A 73 5.91 6.65 -17.17
CA ILE A 73 5.88 6.87 -15.72
C ILE A 73 6.84 5.87 -15.03
N PRO A 74 8.03 6.32 -14.57
CA PRO A 74 8.98 5.42 -13.91
C PRO A 74 8.39 4.91 -12.59
N LYS A 75 8.64 3.64 -12.28
CA LYS A 75 8.30 3.08 -10.97
C LYS A 75 9.40 3.47 -9.97
N MET A 76 9.12 4.44 -9.12
CA MET A 76 10.05 4.79 -8.04
C MET A 76 10.01 3.72 -6.96
N VAL A 77 11.19 3.22 -6.59
CA VAL A 77 11.32 2.33 -5.43
C VAL A 77 11.62 3.23 -4.23
N ARG A 78 10.63 3.41 -3.34
CA ARG A 78 10.90 4.00 -2.04
C ARG A 78 11.55 2.95 -1.15
N ILE A 79 12.85 3.11 -0.92
CA ILE A 79 13.56 2.34 0.09
C ILE A 79 13.11 2.87 1.45
N ARG A 80 12.59 1.99 2.31
CA ARG A 80 12.24 2.37 3.67
C ARG A 80 13.52 2.81 4.37
N GLN A 81 13.52 4.03 4.91
CA GLN A 81 14.67 4.53 5.69
C GLN A 81 14.81 3.79 7.03
N TYR A 82 13.71 3.24 7.53
CA TYR A 82 13.65 2.47 8.76
C TYR A 82 12.99 1.13 8.45
N GLU A 83 13.73 0.05 8.70
CA GLU A 83 13.25 -1.31 8.60
C GLU A 83 13.66 -2.09 9.85
N ALA A 84 13.06 -3.26 10.04
CA ALA A 84 13.50 -4.15 11.10
C ALA A 84 14.92 -4.62 10.76
N VAL A 85 15.88 -4.24 11.60
CA VAL A 85 17.26 -4.71 11.52
C VAL A 85 17.40 -6.02 12.27
N GLU A 86 18.41 -6.82 11.92
CA GLU A 86 18.78 -7.99 12.71
C GLU A 86 19.02 -7.60 14.19
N GLU A 87 18.63 -8.49 15.10
CA GLU A 87 18.78 -8.25 16.52
C GLU A 87 20.29 -8.18 16.86
N LEU A 88 20.71 -7.03 17.37
CA LEU A 88 22.09 -6.83 17.79
C LEU A 88 22.35 -7.50 19.15
N PRO A 89 23.61 -7.86 19.47
CA PRO A 89 23.95 -8.41 20.77
C PRO A 89 23.52 -7.54 21.96
N MET A 90 23.45 -8.15 23.15
CA MET A 90 23.08 -7.46 24.39
C MET A 90 23.83 -6.13 24.57
N GLY A 91 23.10 -5.08 24.94
CA GLY A 91 23.67 -3.74 25.21
C GLY A 91 24.02 -2.92 23.96
N ARG A 92 23.77 -3.42 22.75
CA ARG A 92 24.04 -2.69 21.50
C ARG A 92 22.83 -1.98 20.90
N GLN A 93 21.62 -2.29 21.36
CA GLN A 93 20.39 -1.69 20.86
C GLN A 93 19.41 -1.37 22.00
N ILE A 94 18.76 -0.22 21.89
CA ILE A 94 17.73 0.27 22.81
C ILE A 94 16.52 0.73 22.00
N GLN A 95 15.33 0.44 22.51
CA GLN A 95 14.06 0.98 22.04
C GLN A 95 13.70 2.17 22.92
N MET A 96 13.37 3.29 22.28
CA MET A 96 12.97 4.53 22.94
C MET A 96 11.54 4.86 22.53
N ASP A 97 10.64 4.92 23.50
CA ASP A 97 9.24 5.27 23.28
C ASP A 97 8.93 6.60 23.98
N PHE A 98 8.12 7.44 23.32
CA PHE A 98 7.59 8.67 23.89
C PHE A 98 6.17 8.42 24.39
N GLY A 99 5.84 9.00 25.53
CA GLY A 99 4.52 8.85 26.12
C GLY A 99 4.04 10.10 26.85
N GLU A 100 2.73 10.13 27.07
CA GLU A 100 2.10 11.14 27.89
C GLU A 100 1.12 10.49 28.88
N THR A 101 0.96 11.10 30.05
CA THR A 101 -0.06 10.70 31.03
C THR A 101 -0.58 11.92 31.79
N LYS A 102 -1.81 11.85 32.30
CA LYS A 102 -2.38 12.88 33.17
C LYS A 102 -2.41 12.37 34.59
N LEU A 103 -1.65 13.01 35.48
CA LEU A 103 -1.64 12.69 36.91
C LEU A 103 -2.31 13.80 37.71
N ARG A 104 -2.88 13.44 38.85
CA ARG A 104 -3.49 14.40 39.77
C ARG A 104 -2.42 15.01 40.66
N HIS A 105 -2.30 16.33 40.64
CA HIS A 105 -1.46 17.09 41.56
C HIS A 105 -2.01 16.96 42.99
N PRO A 106 -1.17 16.98 44.03
CA PRO A 106 -1.62 17.01 45.43
C PRO A 106 -2.64 18.14 45.73
N GLU A 107 -2.55 19.25 45.00
CA GLU A 107 -3.49 20.39 45.10
C GLU A 107 -4.80 20.18 44.31
N GLY A 108 -5.01 18.99 43.75
CA GLY A 108 -6.29 18.54 43.19
C GLY A 108 -6.48 18.76 41.68
N HIS A 109 -5.64 19.56 41.02
CA HIS A 109 -5.70 19.77 39.57
C HIS A 109 -4.99 18.65 38.78
N LEU A 110 -5.30 18.48 37.49
CA LEU A 110 -4.62 17.51 36.62
C LEU A 110 -3.43 18.13 35.92
N VAL A 111 -2.30 17.42 35.91
CA VAL A 111 -1.07 17.81 35.24
C VAL A 111 -0.76 16.78 34.16
N LYS A 112 -0.52 17.26 32.94
CA LYS A 112 -0.05 16.42 31.82
C LYS A 112 1.46 16.28 31.91
N LEU A 113 1.92 15.04 32.06
CA LEU A 113 3.33 14.68 32.06
C LEU A 113 3.69 14.08 30.71
N TRP A 114 4.88 14.45 30.22
CA TRP A 114 5.52 13.86 29.06
C TRP A 114 6.71 13.06 29.55
N PHE A 115 6.89 11.86 29.03
CA PHE A 115 7.98 11.00 29.43
C PHE A 115 8.57 10.25 28.24
N ILE A 116 9.78 9.74 28.45
CA ILE A 116 10.50 8.90 27.50
C ILE A 116 10.85 7.61 28.24
N THR A 117 10.53 6.46 27.66
CA THR A 117 10.94 5.16 28.19
C THR A 117 12.01 4.55 27.32
N PHE A 118 12.98 3.92 27.98
CA PHE A 118 14.10 3.24 27.34
C PHE A 118 14.05 1.77 27.72
N VAL A 119 14.06 0.88 26.73
CA VAL A 119 14.06 -0.58 26.92
C VAL A 119 15.20 -1.17 26.10
N LEU A 120 16.10 -1.94 26.71
CA LEU A 120 17.13 -2.65 25.95
C LEU A 120 16.43 -3.68 25.03
N SER A 121 16.73 -3.67 23.73
CA SER A 121 16.01 -4.54 22.78
C SER A 121 16.07 -6.01 23.20
N HIS A 122 17.24 -6.44 23.67
CA HIS A 122 17.50 -7.80 24.09
C HIS A 122 17.01 -8.13 25.52
N SER A 123 16.40 -7.19 26.25
CA SER A 123 15.81 -7.46 27.57
C SER A 123 14.36 -7.94 27.50
N ARG A 124 13.76 -8.00 26.30
CA ARG A 124 12.42 -8.55 26.07
C ARG A 124 12.43 -10.07 25.80
N TYR A 125 13.40 -10.81 26.36
CA TYR A 125 13.37 -12.27 26.32
C TYR A 125 12.06 -12.77 26.97
N LYS A 126 11.25 -13.49 26.18
CA LYS A 126 10.18 -14.36 26.67
C LYS A 126 10.72 -15.79 26.78
#